data_AF-A0A7X3DIV4-F1
#
_entry.id   AF-A0A7X3DIV4-F1
#
_cell.length_a   1.000
_cell.length_b   1.000
_cell.length_c   1.000
_cell.angle_alpha   90.00
_cell.angle_beta   90.00
_cell.angle_gamma   90.00
#
_symmetry.space_group_name_H-M   'P 1'
#
loop_
_entity.id
_entity.type
_entity.pdbx_description
1 polymer ?
#
loop_
_entity_poly.entity_id
_entity_poly.type
_entity_poly.pdbx_seq_one_letter_code
_entity_poly.pdbx_strand_id
1 'polypeptide(L)' 'MESTSSAVTMCATVLRVCPCELCVCDHENCQQVLVHTDNACCFRVGQQVCIKFSGAMTRSCPPQITADCVRPVNCCC' A
#
# COMPACT_ATOMS: atom_id res chain seq x y z
N MET A 1 6.04 -27.06 -5.21
CA MET A 1 4.63 -26.74 -4.89
C MET A 1 4.51 -25.23 -5.00
N GLU A 2 3.93 -24.75 -6.09
CA GLU A 2 3.70 -23.33 -6.34
C GLU A 2 2.71 -22.82 -5.30
N SER A 3 3.21 -22.04 -4.33
CA SER A 3 2.34 -21.34 -3.41
C SER A 3 1.73 -20.19 -4.20
N THR A 4 0.54 -20.40 -4.76
CA THR A 4 -0.33 -19.33 -5.24
C THR A 4 -0.72 -18.49 -4.05
N SER A 5 0.21 -17.63 -3.60
CA SER A 5 -0.09 -16.53 -2.68
C SER A 5 -1.17 -15.71 -3.37
N SER A 6 -2.39 -15.77 -2.86
CA SER A 6 -3.54 -15.00 -3.29
C SER A 6 -3.27 -13.53 -3.01
N ALA A 7 -2.40 -12.92 -3.80
CA ALA A 7 -1.94 -11.58 -3.55
C ALA A 7 -3.13 -10.62 -3.68
N VAL A 8 -3.43 -9.94 -2.58
CA VAL A 8 -4.51 -8.97 -2.46
C VAL A 8 -4.04 -7.65 -3.03
N THR A 9 -4.96 -6.92 -3.65
CA THR A 9 -4.70 -5.59 -4.20
C THR A 9 -5.57 -4.59 -3.48
N MET A 10 -4.96 -3.48 -3.05
CA MET A 10 -5.61 -2.39 -2.30
C MET A 10 -5.39 -1.07 -3.04
N CYS A 11 -6.47 -0.31 -3.27
CA CYS A 11 -6.40 1.05 -3.78
C CYS A 11 -6.34 2.02 -2.59
N ALA A 12 -5.36 2.92 -2.59
CA ALA A 12 -5.14 3.82 -1.48
C ALA A 12 -4.61 5.19 -1.93
N THR A 13 -4.78 6.20 -1.08
CA THR A 13 -4.16 7.53 -1.26
C THR A 13 -2.99 7.70 -0.32
N VAL A 14 -1.83 8.13 -0.82
CA VAL A 14 -0.65 8.40 0.01
C VAL A 14 -0.90 9.63 0.89
N LEU A 15 -0.76 9.47 2.20
CA LEU A 15 -0.90 10.54 3.20
C LEU A 15 0.47 11.05 3.68
N ARG A 16 1.47 10.16 3.77
CA ARG A 16 2.84 10.49 4.17
C ARG A 16 3.83 9.58 3.45
N VAL A 17 4.99 10.14 3.10
CA VAL A 17 6.13 9.41 2.52
C VAL A 17 7.31 9.48 3.49
N CYS A 18 7.88 8.31 3.80
CA CYS A 18 9.13 8.14 4.51
C CYS A 18 10.08 7.28 3.63
N PRO A 19 11.38 7.17 3.96
CA PRO A 19 12.36 6.50 3.09
C PRO A 19 12.03 5.05 2.68
N CYS A 20 11.35 4.28 3.53
CA CYS A 20 11.02 2.86 3.30
C CYS A 20 9.55 2.51 3.62
N GLU A 21 8.73 3.52 3.88
CA GLU A 21 7.34 3.32 4.27
C GLU A 21 6.44 4.43 3.73
N LEU A 22 5.19 4.05 3.44
CA LEU A 22 4.12 4.97 3.08
C LEU A 22 3.02 4.86 4.12
N CYS A 23 2.55 5.98 4.65
CA CYS A 23 1.25 6.01 5.30
C CYS A 23 0.20 6.29 4.24
N VAL A 24 -0.78 5.41 4.08
CA VAL A 24 -1.82 5.54 3.06
C VAL A 24 -3.21 5.47 3.69
N CYS A 25 -4.20 6.04 3.02
CA CYS A 25 -5.61 5.84 3.32
C CYS A 25 -6.16 4.78 2.38
N ASP A 26 -6.52 3.62 2.91
CA ASP A 26 -7.23 2.57 2.17
C ASP A 26 -8.65 3.03 1.82
N HIS A 27 -9.02 2.90 0.55
CA HIS A 27 -10.33 3.33 0.05
C HIS A 27 -11.45 2.37 0.41
N GLU A 28 -11.18 1.08 0.64
CA GLU A 28 -12.24 0.11 0.95
C GLU A 28 -12.69 0.20 2.40
N ASN A 29 -11.74 0.25 3.34
CA ASN A 29 -12.05 0.33 4.77
C ASN A 29 -11.97 1.75 5.34
N CYS A 30 -11.64 2.76 4.53
CA CYS A 30 -11.48 4.15 4.96
C CYS A 30 -10.54 4.29 6.17
N GLN A 31 -9.47 3.49 6.20
CA GLN A 31 -8.53 3.40 7.32
C GLN A 31 -7.11 3.77 6.91
N GLN A 32 -6.31 4.24 7.87
CA GLN A 32 -4.89 4.46 7.64
C GLN A 32 -4.13 3.13 7.74
N VAL A 33 -3.23 2.89 6.80
CA VAL A 33 -2.37 1.69 6.75
C VAL A 33 -0.94 2.15 6.56
N LEU A 34 -0.01 1.57 7.32
CA LEU A 34 1.42 1.74 7.10
C LEU A 34 1.93 0.66 6.15
N VAL A 35 2.55 1.06 5.06
CA VAL A 35 2.97 0.17 3.97
C VAL A 35 4.48 0.19 3.89
N HIS A 36 5.13 -0.92 4.25
CA HIS A 36 6.55 -1.11 4.08
C HIS A 36 6.86 -1.41 2.62
N THR A 37 7.72 -0.59 2.00
CA THR A 37 8.14 -0.75 0.60
C THR A 37 9.45 -0.02 0.33
N ASP A 38 10.36 -0.67 -0.39
CA ASP A 38 11.67 -0.09 -0.74
C ASP A 38 11.57 1.08 -1.72
N ASN A 39 10.44 1.20 -2.44
CA ASN A 39 10.22 2.24 -3.45
C ASN A 39 9.38 3.41 -2.94
N ALA A 40 9.25 3.60 -1.62
CA ALA A 40 8.41 4.64 -1.02
C ALA A 40 8.74 6.05 -1.55
N CYS A 41 10.02 6.35 -1.75
CA CYS A 41 10.52 7.62 -2.29
C CYS A 41 10.04 7.96 -3.71
N CYS A 42 9.49 6.98 -4.45
CA CYS A 42 8.95 7.20 -5.79
C CYS A 42 7.53 7.79 -5.78
N PHE A 43 6.91 7.92 -4.61
CA PHE A 43 5.53 8.37 -4.45
C PHE A 43 5.45 9.75 -3.79
N ARG A 44 4.28 10.39 -3.90
CA ARG A 44 4.01 11.71 -3.32
C ARG A 44 2.72 11.71 -2.52
N VAL A 45 2.64 12.57 -1.52
CA VAL A 45 1.39 12.80 -0.76
C VAL A 45 0.27 13.24 -1.73
N GLY A 46 -0.93 12.69 -1.55
CA GLY A 46 -2.10 12.88 -2.41
C GLY A 46 -2.14 11.96 -3.62
N GLN A 47 -1.07 11.22 -3.93
CA GLN A 47 -1.05 10.31 -5.06
C GLN A 47 -1.88 9.06 -4.77
N GLN A 48 -2.68 8.63 -5.73
CA GLN A 48 -3.38 7.35 -5.67
C GLN A 48 -2.45 6.22 -6.10
N VAL A 49 -2.45 5.15 -5.33
CA VAL A 49 -1.59 3.98 -5.53
C VAL A 49 -2.39 2.70 -5.42
N CYS A 50 -1.93 1.70 -6.17
CA CYS A 50 -2.41 0.34 -6.15
C CYS A 50 -1.33 -0.51 -5.50
N ILE A 51 -1.63 -1.12 -4.35
CA ILE A 51 -0.71 -1.86 -3.52
C ILE A 51 -1.06 -3.34 -3.59
N LYS A 52 -0.11 -4.16 -4.01
CA LYS A 52 -0.20 -5.62 -4.01
C LYS A 52 0.55 -6.17 -2.80
N PHE A 53 -0.07 -7.06 -2.03
CA PHE A 53 0.51 -7.68 -0.84
C PHE A 53 -0.12 -9.06 -0.57
N SER A 54 0.40 -9.80 0.39
CA SER A 54 -0.05 -11.17 0.72
C SER A 54 -1.44 -11.29 1.36
N GLY A 55 -2.10 -10.17 1.69
CA GLY A 55 -3.34 -10.14 2.47
C GLY A 55 -3.11 -10.16 3.99
N ALA A 56 -1.88 -10.40 4.46
CA ALA A 56 -1.54 -10.33 5.88
C ALA A 56 -1.40 -8.87 6.34
N MET A 57 -2.10 -8.52 7.42
CA MET A 57 -1.98 -7.23 8.10
C MET A 57 -1.63 -7.44 9.58
N THR A 58 -0.85 -6.53 10.16
CA THR A 58 -0.57 -6.53 11.61
C THR A 58 -1.79 -6.04 12.39
N ARG A 59 -1.91 -6.48 13.65
CA ARG A 59 -2.97 -6.03 14.58
C ARG A 59 -2.64 -4.71 15.30
N SER A 60 -1.79 -3.86 14.71
CA SER A 60 -1.43 -2.55 15.27
C SER A 60 -2.44 -1.46 14.87
N CYS A 61 -2.31 -0.28 15.47
CA CYS A 61 -3.08 0.91 15.08
C CYS A 61 -2.10 2.05 14.73
N PRO A 62 -1.97 2.45 13.44
CA PRO A 62 -2.62 1.84 12.27
C PRO A 62 -2.12 0.41 11.97
N PRO A 63 -2.90 -0.42 11.27
CA PRO A 63 -2.43 -1.69 10.73
C PRO A 63 -1.27 -1.48 9.76
N GLN A 64 -0.36 -2.45 9.69
CA GLN A 64 0.81 -2.41 8.83
C GLN A 64 0.83 -3.60 7.86
N ILE A 65 1.38 -3.37 6.67
CA ILE A 65 1.57 -4.38 5.63
C ILE A 65 2.95 -4.27 4.99
N THR A 66 3.42 -5.35 4.39
CA THR A 66 4.58 -5.35 3.49
C THR A 66 4.08 -5.45 2.06
N ALA A 67 4.41 -4.48 1.22
CA ALA A 67 3.99 -4.48 -0.17
C ALA A 67 4.91 -5.36 -1.03
N ASP A 68 4.33 -6.26 -1.80
CA ASP A 68 5.02 -6.97 -2.89
C ASP A 68 5.27 -6.01 -4.07
N CYS A 69 4.32 -5.10 -4.32
CA CYS A 69 4.42 -4.10 -5.37
C CYS A 69 3.54 -2.89 -5.05
N VAL A 70 4.04 -1.69 -5.32
CA VAL A 70 3.25 -0.45 -5.28
C VAL A 70 3.33 0.20 -6.64
N ARG A 71 2.19 0.59 -7.20
CA ARG A 71 2.12 1.24 -8.52
C ARG A 71 1.26 2.51 -8.43
N PRO A 72 1.62 3.59 -9.13
CA PRO A 72 0.71 4.71 -9.30
C PRO A 72 -0.57 4.23 -10.00
N VAL A 73 -1.72 4.68 -9.51
CA VAL A 73 -2.93 4.66 -10.34
C VAL A 73 -2.74 5.77 -11.35
N ASN A 74 -2.29 5.42 -12.56
CA ASN A 74 -2.39 6.36 -13.68
C ASN A 74 -3.88 6.52 -13.94
N CYS A 75 -4.46 7.61 -13.44
CA CYS A 75 -5.72 8.11 -13.98
C CYS A 75 -5.45 8.48 -15.43
N CYS A 76 -5.60 7.51 -16.34
CA CYS A 76 -5.91 7.78 -17.73
C CYS A 76 -7.35 8.32 -17.73
N CYS A 77 -7.53 9.58 -17.32
CA CYS A 77 -8.70 10.37 -17.67
C CYS A 77 -8.56 10.81 -19.12
#